data_AF-A0A843C4R1-F1
#
_entry.id   AF-A0A843C4R1-F1
#
_cell.length_a   1.000
_cell.length_b   1.000
_cell.length_c   1.000
_cell.angle_alpha   90.00
_cell.angle_beta   90.00
_cell.angle_gamma   90.00
#
_symmetry.space_group_name_H-M   'P 1'
#
loop_
_entity.id
_entity.type
_entity.pdbx_description
1 polymer ?
#
loop_
_entity_poly.entity_id
_entity_poly.type
_entity_poly.pdbx_seq_one_letter_code
_entity_poly.pdbx_strand_id
1 'polypeptide(L)'
;MNKQKIIILALTLTLFAIVQYFVIEKILDENQKKMSEIYQEGYDQGLKDTVTTLYQETKDCKTTTIWLGNLSKQITDITCLEKLTP
;
A
#
# COMPACT_ATOMS: atom_id res chain seq x y z
N MET A 1 -27.08 39.76 28.43
CA MET A 1 -25.68 39.39 28.12
C MET A 1 -25.05 40.51 27.30
N ASN A 2 -23.90 41.07 27.72
CA ASN A 2 -23.29 42.22 27.02
C ASN A 2 -22.87 41.84 25.60
N LYS A 3 -23.21 42.69 24.61
CA LYS A 3 -22.90 42.45 23.18
C LYS A 3 -21.42 42.10 22.94
N GLN A 4 -20.50 42.72 23.69
CA GLN A 4 -19.07 42.42 23.64
C GLN A 4 -18.74 40.98 24.08
N LYS A 5 -19.41 40.45 25.11
CA LYS A 5 -19.19 39.07 25.56
C LYS A 5 -19.65 38.05 24.52
N ILE A 6 -20.72 38.37 23.78
CA ILE A 6 -21.24 37.53 22.69
C ILE A 6 -20.22 37.48 21.53
N ILE A 7 -19.67 38.64 21.16
CA ILE A 7 -18.68 38.74 20.08
C ILE A 7 -17.41 37.97 20.41
N ILE A 8 -16.90 38.12 21.64
CA ILE A 8 -15.71 37.38 22.09
C ILE A 8 -15.96 35.88 22.07
N LEU A 9 -17.11 35.42 22.57
CA LEU A 9 -17.48 34.01 22.58
C LEU A 9 -17.54 33.44 21.15
N ALA A 10 -18.17 34.17 20.22
CA ALA A 10 -18.27 33.78 18.82
C ALA A 10 -16.88 33.67 18.17
N LEU A 11 -16.02 34.66 18.38
CA LEU A 11 -14.64 34.63 17.87
C LEU A 11 -13.84 33.45 18.42
N THR A 12 -13.96 33.16 19.71
CA THR A 12 -13.26 32.01 20.31
C THR A 12 -13.75 30.67 19.76
N LEU A 13 -15.06 30.53 19.52
CA LEU A 13 -15.64 29.33 18.90
C LEU A 13 -15.16 29.15 17.45
N THR A 14 -15.15 30.23 16.68
CA THR A 14 -14.64 30.19 15.29
C THR A 14 -13.16 29.83 15.27
N LEU A 15 -12.35 30.43 16.13
CA LEU A 15 -10.92 30.14 16.19
C LEU A 15 -10.66 28.68 16.60
N PHE A 16 -11.42 28.17 17.56
CA PHE A 16 -11.35 26.77 17.99
C PHE A 16 -11.72 25.80 16.85
N ALA A 17 -12.79 26.09 16.10
CA ALA A 17 -13.19 25.27 14.95
C ALA A 17 -12.12 25.23 13.86
N ILE A 18 -11.47 26.37 13.58
CA ILE A 18 -10.37 26.45 12.61
C ILE A 18 -9.19 25.58 13.04
N VAL A 19 -8.78 25.66 14.33
CA VAL A 19 -7.67 24.84 14.84
C VAL A 19 -8.01 23.35 14.76
N GLN A 20 -9.24 22.95 15.12
CA GLN A 20 -9.65 21.56 15.01
C GLN A 20 -9.62 21.05 13.57
N TYR A 21 -10.09 21.86 12.61
CA TYR A 21 -10.06 21.51 11.19
C TYR A 21 -8.64 21.16 10.72
N PHE A 22 -7.66 22.03 10.99
CA PHE A 22 -6.27 21.80 10.58
C PHE A 22 -5.64 20.57 11.25
N VAL A 23 -5.98 20.31 12.52
CA VAL A 23 -5.47 19.13 13.23
C VAL A 23 -6.03 17.84 12.62
N ILE A 24 -7.33 17.81 12.32
CA ILE A 24 -7.97 16.65 11.70
C ILE A 24 -7.40 16.40 10.31
N GLU A 25 -7.26 17.44 9.50
CA GLU A 25 -6.69 17.35 8.15
C GLU A 25 -5.28 16.75 8.17
N LYS A 26 -4.41 17.25 9.07
CA LYS A 26 -3.05 16.73 9.22
C LYS A 26 -3.00 15.27 9.64
N ILE A 27 -3.85 14.87 10.58
CA ILE A 27 -3.92 13.47 11.04
C ILE A 27 -4.40 12.55 9.92
N LEU A 28 -5.38 12.99 9.12
CA LEU A 28 -5.88 12.22 7.98
C LEU A 28 -4.79 12.04 6.92
N ASP A 29 -4.04 13.10 6.60
CA ASP A 29 -2.95 13.05 5.63
C ASP A 29 -1.82 12.10 6.09
N GLU A 30 -1.38 12.20 7.35
CA GLU A 30 -0.38 11.28 7.91
C GLU A 30 -0.84 9.82 7.90
N ASN A 31 -2.11 9.57 8.22
CA ASN A 31 -2.66 8.22 8.22
C ASN A 31 -2.78 7.65 6.79
N GLN A 32 -3.20 8.46 5.81
CA GLN A 32 -3.24 8.03 4.41
C GLN A 32 -1.84 7.69 3.90
N LYS A 33 -0.85 8.51 4.24
CA LYS A 33 0.55 8.24 3.86
C LYS A 33 1.06 6.93 4.46
N LYS A 34 0.86 6.71 5.76
CA LYS A 34 1.23 5.44 6.42
C LYS A 34 0.53 4.23 5.82
N MET A 35 -0.76 4.35 5.51
CA MET A 35 -1.50 3.27 4.86
C MET A 35 -0.95 2.95 3.47
N SER A 36 -0.57 3.97 2.69
CA SER A 36 0.08 3.78 1.40
C SER A 36 1.44 3.09 1.53
N GLU A 37 2.25 3.48 2.52
CA GLU A 37 3.56 2.88 2.79
C GLU A 37 3.42 1.40 3.19
N ILE A 38 2.50 1.07 4.11
CA ILE A 38 2.22 -0.32 4.51
C ILE A 38 1.73 -1.16 3.33
N TYR A 39 0.87 -0.59 2.48
CA TYR A 39 0.38 -1.29 1.29
C TYR A 39 1.51 -1.58 0.30
N GLN A 40 2.40 -0.61 0.06
CA GLN A 40 3.58 -0.80 -0.77
C GLN A 40 4.53 -1.84 -0.20
N GLU A 41 4.82 -1.79 1.10
CA GLU A 41 5.68 -2.77 1.77
C GLU A 41 5.09 -4.19 1.67
N GLY A 42 3.79 -4.35 1.92
CA GLY A 42 3.11 -5.63 1.77
C GLY A 42 3.11 -6.16 0.33
N TYR A 43 2.96 -5.26 -0.66
CA TYR A 43 3.04 -5.61 -2.08
C TYR A 43 4.45 -6.07 -2.47
N ASP A 44 5.48 -5.31 -2.10
CA ASP A 44 6.87 -5.60 -2.41
C ASP A 44 7.32 -6.91 -1.75
N GLN A 45 6.92 -7.12 -0.49
CA GLN A 45 7.18 -8.36 0.24
C GLN A 45 6.49 -9.55 -0.44
N GLY A 46 5.20 -9.42 -0.79
CA GLY A 46 4.46 -10.48 -1.49
C GLY A 46 5.06 -10.81 -2.87
N LEU A 47 5.52 -9.79 -3.60
CA LEU A 47 6.21 -9.97 -4.88
C LEU A 47 7.52 -10.74 -4.69
N LYS A 48 8.33 -10.33 -3.70
CA LYS A 48 9.60 -10.98 -3.38
C LYS A 48 9.42 -12.44 -2.97
N ASP A 49 8.43 -12.73 -2.12
CA ASP A 49 8.11 -14.08 -1.68
C ASP A 49 7.63 -14.96 -2.84
N THR A 50 6.79 -14.40 -3.72
CA THR A 50 6.33 -15.09 -4.94
C THR A 50 7.50 -15.40 -5.87
N VAL A 51 8.36 -14.42 -6.18
CA VAL A 51 9.52 -14.62 -7.06
C VAL A 51 10.49 -15.64 -6.47
N THR A 52 10.74 -15.58 -5.16
CA THR A 52 11.61 -16.54 -4.47
C THR A 52 11.04 -17.96 -4.53
N THR A 53 9.75 -18.10 -4.30
CA THR A 53 9.04 -19.39 -4.39
C THR A 53 9.13 -19.96 -5.81
N LEU A 54 8.84 -19.14 -6.81
CA LEU A 54 8.93 -19.55 -8.21
C LEU A 54 10.33 -19.99 -8.59
N TYR A 55 11.34 -19.22 -8.21
CA TYR A 55 12.72 -19.58 -8.46
C TYR A 55 13.11 -20.91 -7.82
N GLN A 56 12.64 -21.19 -6.60
CA GLN A 56 12.88 -22.47 -5.93
C GLN A 56 12.16 -23.63 -6.62
N GLU A 57 10.90 -23.43 -7.03
CA GLU A 57 10.10 -24.45 -7.70
C GLU A 57 10.58 -24.75 -9.11
N THR A 58 11.11 -23.77 -9.83
CA THR A 58 11.62 -23.95 -11.21
C THR A 58 13.09 -24.33 -11.29
N LYS A 59 13.82 -24.35 -10.17
CA LYS A 59 15.28 -24.61 -10.11
C LYS A 59 15.71 -25.91 -10.78
N ASP A 60 14.89 -26.97 -10.67
CA ASP A 60 15.16 -28.28 -11.28
C ASP A 60 14.53 -28.41 -12.68
N CYS A 61 14.33 -27.30 -13.40
CA CYS A 61 13.63 -27.25 -14.68
C CYS A 61 12.19 -27.78 -14.63
N LYS A 62 11.57 -27.72 -13.46
CA LYS A 62 10.15 -28.05 -13.29
C LYS A 62 9.30 -26.85 -13.70
N THR A 63 8.18 -27.13 -14.32
CA THR A 63 7.16 -26.12 -14.58
C THR A 63 6.27 -25.98 -13.35
N THR A 64 6.06 -24.75 -12.90
CA THR A 64 5.12 -24.43 -11.83
C THR A 64 3.97 -23.57 -12.36
N THR A 65 2.85 -23.55 -11.66
CA THR A 65 1.68 -22.74 -12.04
C THR A 65 1.47 -21.63 -11.04
N ILE A 66 1.55 -20.39 -11.51
CA ILE A 66 1.13 -19.23 -10.72
C ILE A 66 -0.35 -18.95 -10.90
N TRP A 67 -0.97 -18.48 -9.82
CA TRP A 67 -2.35 -18.02 -9.81
C TRP A 67 -2.37 -16.53 -9.51
N LEU A 68 -2.95 -15.75 -10.41
CA LEU A 68 -3.14 -14.30 -10.32
C LEU A 68 -4.65 -14.03 -10.35
N GLY A 69 -5.30 -14.11 -9.19
CA GLY A 69 -6.75 -14.06 -9.08
C GLY A 69 -7.40 -15.27 -9.78
N ASN A 70 -8.11 -15.03 -10.88
CA ASN A 70 -8.75 -16.08 -11.70
C ASN A 70 -7.89 -16.52 -12.90
N LEU A 71 -6.70 -15.93 -13.08
CA LEU A 71 -5.78 -16.30 -14.15
C LEU A 71 -4.74 -17.28 -13.62
N SER A 72 -4.41 -18.30 -14.41
CA SER A 72 -3.26 -19.16 -14.15
C SER A 72 -2.26 -19.09 -15.31
N LYS A 73 -0.97 -19.13 -14.99
CA LYS A 73 0.12 -19.18 -15.96
C LYS A 73 1.14 -20.22 -15.52
N GLN A 74 1.61 -21.00 -16.49
CA GLN A 74 2.73 -21.92 -16.27
C GLN A 74 4.04 -21.15 -16.45
N ILE A 75 4.97 -21.34 -15.53
CA ILE A 75 6.28 -20.71 -15.50
C ILE A 75 7.34 -21.81 -15.44
N THR A 76 8.38 -21.64 -16.26
CA THR A 76 9.58 -22.45 -16.29
C THR A 76 10.77 -21.50 -16.33
N ASP A 77 11.88 -21.90 -15.71
CA ASP A 77 13.12 -21.13 -15.79
C ASP A 77 13.62 -21.05 -17.24
N ILE A 78 13.93 -19.84 -17.71
CA ILE A 78 14.39 -19.60 -19.09
C ILE A 78 15.69 -20.35 -19.40
N THR A 79 16.58 -20.52 -18.41
CA THR A 79 17.83 -21.26 -18.57
C THR A 79 17.60 -22.73 -18.89
N CYS A 80 16.45 -23.29 -18.51
CA CYS A 80 16.04 -24.64 -18.86
C CYS A 80 15.49 -24.74 -20.30
N LEU A 81 14.87 -23.68 -20.81
CA LEU A 81 14.39 -23.62 -22.19
C LEU A 81 15.56 -23.44 -23.16
N GLU A 82 16.55 -22.62 -22.81
CA GLU A 82 17.76 -22.42 -23.62
C GLU A 82 18.53 -23.74 -23.85
N LYS A 83 18.55 -24.65 -22.88
CA LYS A 83 19.15 -25.99 -23.04
C LYS A 83 18.46 -26.89 -24.07
N LEU A 84 17.22 -26.58 -24.43
CA LEU A 84 16.41 -27.37 -25.37
C LEU A 84 16.38 -26.77 -26.79
N THR A 85 16.95 -25.58 -26.96
CA THR A 85 17.01 -24.90 -28.27
C THR A 85 18.47 -24.93 -28.75
N PRO A 86 18.80 -25.71 -29.80
CA PRO A 86 20.17 -25.90 -30.28
C PRO A 86 20.81 -24.64 -30.86
#